data_AF-A0ABD4V5D0-F1
#
_entry.id   AF-A0ABD4V5D0-F1
#
_cell.length_a   1.000
_cell.length_b   1.000
_cell.length_c   1.000
_cell.angle_alpha   90.00
_cell.angle_beta   90.00
_cell.angle_gamma   90.00
#
_symmetry.space_group_name_H-M   'P 1'
#
loop_
_entity.id
_entity.type
_entity.pdbx_description
1 polymer ?
#
loop_
_entity_poly.entity_id
_entity_poly.type
_entity_poly.pdbx_seq_one_letter_code
_entity_poly.pdbx_strand_id
1 'polypeptide(L)' 'MSSDQPVVVYPPTADGGRRVRLHQGFVGMAYTFLDIAEFLRRAGMEDIEASDVRTADWIEWRGGGPGVWDH' A
#
# COMPACT_ATOMS: atom_id res chain seq x y z
N MET A 1 16.37 -15.10 9.69
CA MET A 1 16.44 -13.64 9.57
C MET A 1 15.59 -13.23 8.38
N SER A 2 14.34 -12.87 8.62
CA SER A 2 13.48 -12.29 7.58
C SER A 2 12.64 -11.24 8.29
N SER A 3 13.19 -10.04 8.46
CA SER A 3 12.40 -8.84 8.67
C SER A 3 11.79 -8.46 7.32
N ASP A 4 11.05 -9.40 6.73
CA ASP A 4 10.26 -9.15 5.54
C ASP A 4 8.99 -8.54 6.10
N GLN A 5 8.89 -7.22 6.06
CA GLN A 5 7.73 -6.47 6.53
C GLN A 5 6.81 -6.26 5.31
N PRO A 6 5.99 -7.24 4.88
CA PRO A 6 5.26 -7.11 3.63
C PRO A 6 4.23 -5.99 3.76
N VAL A 7 4.28 -5.07 2.82
CA VAL A 7 3.19 -4.12 2.57
C VAL A 7 2.26 -4.77 1.58
N VAL A 8 1.02 -5.01 2.00
CA VAL A 8 0.00 -5.67 1.19
C VAL A 8 -1.11 -4.69 0.89
N VAL A 9 -1.37 -4.48 -0.40
CA VAL A 9 -2.48 -3.65 -0.89
C VAL A 9 -3.52 -4.56 -1.52
N TYR A 10 -4.71 -4.56 -0.94
CA TYR A 10 -5.82 -5.44 -1.35
C TYR A 10 -6.51 -4.93 -2.62
N PRO A 11 -7.37 -5.74 -3.25
CA PRO A 11 -8.14 -5.32 -4.43
C PRO A 11 -8.92 -4.03 -4.17
N PRO A 12 -9.19 -3.22 -5.21
CA PRO A 12 -10.13 -2.11 -5.13
C PRO A 12 -11.47 -2.52 -4.53
N THR A 13 -12.02 -1.67 -3.68
CA THR A 13 -13.40 -1.77 -3.20
C THR A 13 -14.32 -0.98 -4.13
N ALA A 14 -15.64 -1.17 -3.99
CA ALA A 14 -16.64 -0.54 -4.86
C ALA A 14 -16.62 1.00 -4.83
N ASP A 15 -16.03 1.60 -3.80
CA ASP A 15 -15.82 3.05 -3.64
C ASP A 15 -14.47 3.54 -4.19
N GLY A 16 -13.68 2.66 -4.84
CA GLY A 16 -12.36 2.97 -5.40
C GLY A 16 -11.22 2.94 -4.38
N GLY A 17 -11.50 2.63 -3.11
CA GLY A 17 -10.49 2.51 -2.08
C GLY A 17 -9.72 1.19 -2.14
N ARG A 18 -8.52 1.14 -1.55
CA ARG A 18 -7.74 -0.08 -1.37
C ARG A 18 -7.33 -0.21 0.09
N ARG A 19 -7.59 -1.37 0.68
CA ARG A 19 -7.16 -1.69 2.05
C ARG A 19 -5.65 -1.91 2.06
N VAL A 20 -4.94 -1.18 2.90
CA VAL A 20 -3.49 -1.29 3.09
C VAL A 20 -3.19 -2.00 4.42
N ARG A 21 -2.31 -2.99 4.36
CA ARG A 21 -1.78 -3.67 5.54
C ARG A 21 -0.27 -3.62 5.55
N LEU A 22 0.29 -3.40 6.73
CA LEU A 22 1.70 -3.53 7.01
C LEU A 22 1.87 -4.68 8.00
N HIS A 23 2.59 -5.74 7.61
CA HIS A 23 2.63 -7.01 8.34
C HIS A 23 1.23 -7.59 8.62
N GLN A 24 0.88 -7.71 9.90
CA GLN A 24 -0.40 -8.20 10.38
C GLN A 24 -1.36 -7.08 10.80
N GLY A 25 -0.98 -5.81 10.61
CA GLY A 25 -1.78 -4.64 10.96
C GLY A 25 -2.50 -4.03 9.77
N PHE A 26 -3.74 -3.60 9.98
CA PHE A 26 -4.43 -2.69 9.06
C PHE A 26 -3.98 -1.26 9.37
N VAL A 27 -3.48 -0.55 8.35
CA VAL A 27 -2.95 0.82 8.51
C VAL A 27 -3.87 1.89 7.91
N GLY A 28 -4.74 1.52 6.97
CA GLY A 28 -5.74 2.44 6.42
C GLY A 28 -6.35 2.01 5.10
N MET A 29 -7.37 2.75 4.67
CA MET A 29 -7.93 2.71 3.32
C MET A 29 -7.29 3.82 2.48
N ALA A 30 -6.59 3.45 1.41
CA ALA A 30 -5.98 4.38 0.48
C ALA A 30 -6.89 4.61 -0.72
N TYR A 31 -6.94 5.84 -1.23
CA TYR A 31 -7.57 6.19 -2.50
C TYR A 31 -6.54 6.70 -3.52
N THR A 32 -5.31 6.91 -3.06
CA THR A 32 -4.17 7.36 -3.85
C THR A 32 -2.88 6.69 -3.36
N PHE A 33 -1.82 6.75 -4.17
CA PHE A 33 -0.47 6.37 -3.73
C PHE A 33 0.04 7.23 -2.57
N LEU A 34 -0.40 8.49 -2.48
CA LEU A 34 -0.02 9.40 -1.40
C LEU A 34 -0.54 8.90 -0.05
N ASP A 35 -1.77 8.39 -0.02
CA ASP A 35 -2.35 7.80 1.21
C ASP A 35 -1.52 6.61 1.70
N ILE A 36 -1.08 5.75 0.76
CA ILE A 36 -0.21 4.61 1.08
C ILE A 36 1.11 5.11 1.66
N ALA A 37 1.77 6.07 0.99
CA ALA A 37 3.03 6.65 1.47
C ALA A 37 2.88 7.26 2.87
N GLU A 38 1.79 7.97 3.14
CA GLU A 38 1.45 8.52 4.45
C GLU A 38 1.29 7.42 5.52
N PHE A 39 0.60 6.32 5.21
CA PHE A 39 0.46 5.20 6.15
C PHE A 39 1.81 4.57 6.49
N LEU A 40 2.69 4.42 5.51
CA LEU A 40 4.01 3.82 5.71
C LEU A 40 4.93 4.75 6.52
N ARG A 41 4.93 6.05 6.22
CA ARG A 41 5.67 7.05 7.02
C ARG A 41 5.23 7.05 8.47
N ARG A 42 3.92 7.03 8.72
CA ARG A 42 3.35 6.95 10.10
C ARG A 42 3.70 5.64 10.80
N ALA A 43 4.02 4.60 10.06
CA ALA A 43 4.44 3.31 10.59
C ALA A 43 5.97 3.17 10.74
N GLY A 44 6.74 4.23 10.47
CA GLY A 44 8.20 4.27 10.66
C GLY A 44 9.04 4.02 9.41
N MET A 45 8.41 3.89 8.23
CA MET A 45 9.13 3.89 6.95
C MET A 45 9.32 5.35 6.50
N GLU A 46 10.34 6.00 7.05
CA GLU A 46 10.69 7.39 6.74
C GLU A 46 11.06 7.56 5.25
N ASP A 47 10.92 8.78 4.73
CA ASP A 47 11.28 9.18 3.35
C ASP A 47 10.62 8.41 2.19
N ILE A 48 9.52 7.69 2.43
CA ILE A 48 8.73 7.06 1.35
C ILE A 48 7.85 8.09 0.64
N GLU A 49 7.96 8.21 -0.67
CA GLU A 49 7.10 9.04 -1.53
C GLU A 49 6.06 8.21 -2.31
N ALA A 50 5.07 8.90 -2.90
CA ALA A 50 4.05 8.26 -3.74
C ALA A 50 4.63 7.63 -5.02
N SER A 51 5.73 8.19 -5.54
CA SER A 51 6.56 7.65 -6.62
C SER A 51 7.15 6.29 -6.25
N ASP A 52 7.70 6.17 -5.04
CA ASP A 52 8.28 4.92 -4.55
C ASP A 52 7.21 3.83 -4.46
N VAL A 53 6.04 4.15 -3.89
CA VAL A 53 4.91 3.21 -3.80
C VAL A 53 4.48 2.72 -5.18
N ARG A 54 4.48 3.59 -6.19
CA ARG A 54 4.05 3.24 -7.56
C ARG A 54 4.98 2.21 -8.20
N THR A 55 6.29 2.26 -7.93
CA THR A 55 7.30 1.41 -8.57
C THR A 55 7.87 0.33 -7.65
N ALA A 56 7.44 0.29 -6.39
CA ALA A 56 7.91 -0.66 -5.40
C ALA A 56 7.61 -2.11 -5.78
N ASP A 57 8.66 -2.91 -5.85
CA ASP A 57 8.62 -4.37 -5.99
C ASP A 57 8.36 -5.09 -4.66
N TRP A 58 8.59 -4.41 -3.54
CA TRP A 58 8.33 -4.88 -2.18
C TRP A 58 6.88 -4.71 -1.71
N ILE A 59 6.01 -4.10 -2.53
CA ILE A 59 4.56 -4.02 -2.27
C ILE A 59 3.85 -5.18 -2.97
N GLU A 60 3.15 -6.00 -2.20
CA GLU A 60 2.27 -7.02 -2.72
C GLU A 60 0.92 -6.40 -3.14
N TRP A 61 0.71 -6.27 -4.44
CA TRP A 61 -0.55 -5.80 -5.01
C TRP A 61 -1.49 -6.98 -5.29
N ARG A 62 -2.65 -7.02 -4.63
CA ARG A 62 -3.70 -8.02 -4.84
C ARG A 62 -4.86 -7.43 -5.65
N GLY A 63 -5.43 -8.22 -6.55
CA GLY A 63 -6.57 -7.79 -7.37
C GLY A 63 -6.21 -6.77 -8.45
N GLY A 64 -4.99 -6.86 -8.99
CA GLY A 64 -4.44 -5.92 -9.96
C GLY A 64 -3.27 -5.13 -9.39
N GLY A 65 -2.39 -4.69 -10.29
CA GLY A 65 -1.17 -3.95 -9.95
C GLY A 65 -1.41 -2.53 -9.43
N PRO A 66 -0.35 -1.72 -9.30
CA PRO A 66 -0.44 -0.34 -8.79
C PRO A 66 -1.37 0.55 -9.62
N GLY A 67 -1.55 0.25 -10.91
CA GLY A 67 -2.41 1.05 -11.81
C GLY A 67 -3.91 0.78 -11.69
N VAL A 68 -4.34 -0.21 -10.90
CA VAL A 68 -5.76 -0.63 -10.83
C VAL A 68 -6.39 -0.10 -9.54
N TRP A 69 -7.38 0.79 -9.69
CA TRP A 69 -8.08 1.46 -8.58
C TRP A 69 -9.61 1.38 -8.70
N ASP A 70 -10.12 0.94 -9.84
CA ASP A 70 -11.52 0.67 -10.12
C ASP A 70 -11.71 -0.76 -10.66
N HIS A 71 -12.97 -1.21 -10.69
CA HIS A 71 -13.40 -2.49 -11.25
C HIS A 71 -13.88 -2.33 -12.69
#